data_AF-A0A537KPY0-F1
#
_entry.id   AF-A0A537KPY0-F1
#
_cell.length_a   1.000
_cell.length_b   1.000
_cell.length_c   1.000
_cell.angle_alpha   90.00
_cell.angle_beta   90.00
_cell.angle_gamma   90.00
#
_symmetry.space_group_name_H-M   'P 1'
#
loop_
_entity.id
_entity.type
_entity.pdbx_description
1 polymer ?
#
loop_
_entity_poly.entity_id
_entity_poly.type
_entity_poly.pdbx_seq_one_letter_code
_entity_poly.pdbx_strand_id
1 'polypeptide(L)'
;MRFYIFKSPLAGLCSCLLFLTGHSQNCPPNIDFETGTFANWSCYTGGTAAVNGENVITLYPSSPTYDRHTMYSYPADAGEMDYFGHFPVLCPNGSRHSIRLGNPVAGTQAEGVSYQFTIPANQNVYSLIYHYAVVFQDPNHRPEEQPRMEIEIMDVTDNSIISCSS
;
A
#
# COMPACT_ATOMS: atom_id res chain seq x y z
N MET A 1 23.95 -48.35 46.40
CA MET A 1 22.55 -48.63 46.78
C MET A 1 21.67 -48.23 45.61
N ARG A 2 21.00 -49.21 44.99
CA ARG A 2 19.94 -49.15 43.95
C ARG A 2 20.00 -48.08 42.83
N PHE A 3 20.35 -48.55 41.63
CA PHE A 3 19.90 -47.97 40.36
C PHE A 3 18.46 -48.42 40.07
N TYR A 4 17.59 -47.49 39.66
CA TYR A 4 16.30 -47.82 39.05
C TYR A 4 16.28 -47.32 37.60
N ILE A 5 16.08 -48.27 36.69
CA ILE A 5 15.79 -48.06 35.28
C ILE A 5 14.27 -47.90 35.17
N PHE A 6 13.78 -46.74 34.73
CA PHE A 6 12.40 -46.57 34.30
C PHE A 6 12.32 -46.78 32.79
N LYS A 7 11.65 -47.85 32.36
CA LYS A 7 11.26 -48.06 30.96
C LYS A 7 10.03 -47.19 30.67
N SER A 8 10.14 -46.25 29.73
CA SER A 8 8.98 -45.57 29.14
C SER A 8 8.56 -46.29 27.85
N PRO A 9 7.26 -46.49 27.60
CA PRO A 9 6.78 -47.06 26.36
C PRO A 9 6.86 -46.02 25.24
N LEU A 10 7.31 -46.44 24.04
CA LEU A 10 7.25 -45.65 22.82
C LEU A 10 5.78 -45.27 22.54
N ALA A 11 5.43 -44.02 22.78
CA ALA A 11 4.25 -43.41 22.17
C ALA A 11 4.62 -43.07 20.72
N GLY A 12 4.08 -43.83 19.77
CA GLY A 12 4.25 -43.57 18.35
C GLY A 12 3.65 -42.20 18.00
N LEU A 13 4.50 -41.21 17.77
CA LEU A 13 4.11 -39.92 17.25
C LEU A 13 3.75 -40.12 15.77
N CYS A 14 2.48 -40.34 15.47
CA CYS A 14 1.97 -40.27 14.10
C CYS A 14 1.99 -38.79 13.70
N SER A 15 3.13 -38.33 13.19
CA SER A 15 3.26 -36.99 12.61
C SER A 15 2.45 -36.96 11.33
N CYS A 16 1.19 -36.52 11.44
CA CYS A 16 0.38 -36.18 10.29
C CYS A 16 0.97 -34.90 9.70
N LEU A 17 1.84 -35.06 8.69
CA LEU A 17 2.32 -33.96 7.85
C LEU A 17 1.11 -33.32 7.18
N LEU A 18 0.56 -32.28 7.81
CA LEU A 18 -0.35 -31.35 7.17
C LEU A 18 0.45 -30.60 6.11
N PHE A 19 0.35 -31.06 4.87
CA PHE A 19 0.74 -30.26 3.72
C PHE A 19 -0.23 -29.08 3.64
N LEU A 20 0.09 -27.98 4.31
CA LEU A 20 -0.51 -26.69 4.00
C LEU A 20 -0.05 -26.35 2.59
N THR A 21 -0.92 -26.56 1.60
CA THR A 21 -0.74 -26.02 0.26
C THR A 21 -0.95 -24.51 0.34
N GLY A 22 0.10 -23.79 0.71
CA GLY A 22 0.16 -22.35 0.55
C GLY A 22 -0.02 -22.03 -0.93
N HIS A 23 -1.19 -21.51 -1.31
CA HIS A 23 -1.39 -20.98 -2.64
C HIS A 23 -0.56 -19.70 -2.71
N SER A 24 0.62 -19.76 -3.32
CA SER A 24 1.29 -18.56 -3.78
C SER A 24 0.36 -17.92 -4.80
N GLN A 25 -0.36 -16.88 -4.39
CA GLN A 25 -0.97 -15.95 -5.34
C GLN A 25 0.17 -15.49 -6.24
N ASN A 26 0.05 -15.67 -7.56
CA ASN A 26 0.99 -15.05 -8.50
C ASN A 26 0.69 -13.55 -8.51
N CYS A 27 1.19 -12.86 -7.50
CA CYS A 27 1.06 -11.41 -7.39
C CYS A 27 1.95 -10.75 -8.45
N PRO A 28 1.48 -9.68 -9.10
CA PRO A 28 2.34 -8.86 -9.95
C PRO A 28 3.58 -8.39 -9.16
N PRO A 29 4.78 -8.39 -9.76
CA PRO A 29 6.00 -8.05 -9.06
C PRO A 29 5.94 -6.62 -8.48
N ASN A 30 6.30 -6.46 -7.21
CA ASN A 30 6.38 -5.17 -6.51
C ASN A 30 5.06 -4.38 -6.41
N ILE A 31 3.90 -5.04 -6.56
CA ILE A 31 2.59 -4.40 -6.37
C ILE A 31 2.33 -3.95 -4.91
N ASP A 32 3.15 -4.44 -3.98
CA ASP A 32 3.14 -4.17 -2.54
C ASP A 32 4.33 -3.29 -2.10
N PHE A 33 5.16 -2.83 -3.03
CA PHE A 33 6.40 -2.07 -2.78
C PHE A 33 7.52 -2.84 -2.05
N GLU A 34 7.43 -4.16 -1.92
CA GLU A 34 8.38 -4.95 -1.11
C GLU A 34 9.81 -5.04 -1.68
N THR A 35 10.05 -4.51 -2.89
CA THR A 35 11.42 -4.30 -3.39
C THR A 35 12.09 -3.05 -2.81
N GLY A 36 11.36 -2.21 -2.06
CA GLY A 36 11.85 -0.91 -1.58
C GLY A 36 12.02 0.13 -2.69
N THR A 37 11.33 -0.04 -3.81
CA THR A 37 11.41 0.86 -4.98
C THR A 37 10.04 1.10 -5.59
N PHE A 38 9.95 2.11 -6.46
CA PHE A 38 8.80 2.34 -7.34
C PHE A 38 8.87 1.51 -8.64
N ALA A 39 9.62 0.40 -8.68
CA ALA A 39 9.66 -0.46 -9.86
C ALA A 39 8.24 -0.95 -10.22
N ASN A 40 7.91 -0.93 -11.52
CA ASN A 40 6.58 -1.24 -12.09
C ASN A 40 5.46 -0.25 -11.72
N TRP A 41 5.73 0.79 -10.92
CA TRP A 41 4.80 1.87 -10.63
C TRP A 41 5.09 3.07 -11.52
N SER A 42 4.03 3.65 -12.09
CA SER A 42 4.11 4.98 -12.70
C SER A 42 3.85 6.03 -11.62
N CYS A 43 4.72 7.03 -11.53
CA CYS A 43 4.57 8.14 -10.59
C CYS A 43 4.05 9.38 -11.33
N TYR A 44 3.35 10.23 -10.59
CA TYR A 44 2.75 11.44 -11.13
C TYR A 44 2.91 12.59 -10.17
N THR A 45 3.13 13.76 -10.74
CA THR A 45 3.10 15.02 -10.03
C THR A 45 2.14 15.97 -10.71
N GLY A 46 1.57 16.86 -9.93
CA GLY A 46 0.76 17.94 -10.47
C GLY A 46 0.22 18.82 -9.37
N GLY A 47 -1.01 19.28 -9.54
CA GLY A 47 -1.64 20.16 -8.58
C GLY A 47 -3.17 20.13 -8.61
N THR A 48 -3.74 20.88 -7.68
CA THR A 48 -5.18 21.03 -7.50
C THR A 48 -5.61 22.45 -7.81
N ALA A 49 -6.86 22.62 -8.24
CA ALA A 49 -7.46 23.93 -8.46
C ALA A 49 -8.96 23.88 -8.19
N ALA A 50 -9.51 24.99 -7.68
CA ALA A 50 -10.94 25.21 -7.62
C ALA A 50 -11.40 25.83 -8.95
N VAL A 51 -12.11 25.04 -9.78
CA VAL A 51 -12.63 25.49 -11.09
C VAL A 51 -14.14 25.37 -11.08
N ASN A 52 -14.85 26.49 -11.25
CA ASN A 52 -16.32 26.54 -11.24
C ASN A 52 -16.98 25.91 -9.98
N GLY A 53 -16.32 25.99 -8.83
CA GLY A 53 -16.82 25.39 -7.58
C GLY A 53 -16.54 23.90 -7.45
N GLU A 54 -15.71 23.33 -8.32
CA GLU A 54 -15.26 21.93 -8.24
C GLU A 54 -13.76 21.86 -7.93
N ASN A 55 -13.37 20.84 -7.16
CA ASN A 55 -11.96 20.56 -6.90
C ASN A 55 -11.39 19.68 -8.01
N VAL A 56 -10.54 20.25 -8.86
CA VAL A 56 -9.93 19.56 -10.00
C VAL A 56 -8.50 19.17 -9.64
N ILE A 57 -8.17 17.88 -9.76
CA ILE A 57 -6.79 17.38 -9.71
C ILE A 57 -6.29 17.25 -11.14
N THR A 58 -5.10 17.77 -11.43
CA THR A 58 -4.40 17.54 -12.70
C THR A 58 -3.04 16.91 -12.40
N LEU A 59 -2.78 15.76 -13.02
CA LEU A 59 -1.55 14.98 -12.84
C LEU A 59 -0.80 14.82 -14.17
N TYR A 60 0.53 14.85 -14.10
CA TYR A 60 1.43 14.60 -15.21
C TYR A 60 2.43 13.50 -14.83
N PRO A 61 2.79 12.59 -15.76
CA PRO A 61 3.80 11.58 -15.49
C PRO A 61 5.12 12.19 -15.03
N SER A 62 5.74 11.59 -14.03
CA SER A 62 7.04 12.00 -13.51
C SER A 62 7.86 10.80 -13.05
N SER A 63 9.17 10.98 -12.89
CA SER A 63 9.93 10.09 -12.02
C SER A 63 9.45 10.22 -10.56
N PRO A 64 9.75 9.24 -9.68
CA PRO A 64 9.68 9.47 -8.25
C PRO A 64 10.40 10.78 -7.90
N THR A 65 9.66 11.71 -7.32
CA THR A 65 10.15 13.07 -7.09
C THR A 65 10.44 13.24 -5.61
N TYR A 66 11.64 13.73 -5.29
CA TYR A 66 12.07 13.95 -3.91
C TYR A 66 11.04 14.76 -3.12
N ASP A 67 10.81 14.35 -1.87
CA ASP A 67 9.81 14.86 -0.92
C ASP A 67 8.34 14.69 -1.34
N ARG A 68 8.05 14.41 -2.61
CA ARG A 68 6.68 14.19 -3.12
C ARG A 68 6.28 12.71 -3.15
N HIS A 69 7.25 11.84 -3.45
CA HIS A 69 7.10 10.39 -3.45
C HIS A 69 8.17 9.81 -2.54
N THR A 70 7.80 9.52 -1.29
CA THR A 70 8.74 9.05 -0.28
C THR A 70 8.52 7.56 -0.03
N MET A 71 9.59 6.77 -0.08
CA MET A 71 9.59 5.36 0.31
C MET A 71 10.15 5.24 1.72
N TYR A 72 9.33 4.80 2.66
CA TYR A 72 9.77 4.37 3.99
C TYR A 72 10.11 2.89 3.96
N SER A 73 11.17 2.49 4.65
CA SER A 73 11.73 1.14 4.62
C SER A 73 12.21 0.68 5.98
N TYR A 74 11.78 -0.52 6.37
CA TYR A 74 12.35 -1.23 7.52
C TYR A 74 13.76 -1.76 7.21
N PRO A 75 14.75 -1.61 8.12
CA PRO A 75 14.64 -1.06 9.48
C PRO A 75 14.97 0.44 9.60
N ALA A 76 15.30 1.13 8.51
CA ALA A 76 15.78 2.51 8.55
C ALA A 76 14.78 3.48 9.18
N ASP A 77 13.50 3.30 8.86
CA ASP A 77 12.39 4.14 9.33
C ASP A 77 11.59 3.48 10.47
N ALA A 78 12.16 2.46 11.12
CA ALA A 78 11.50 1.78 12.23
C ALA A 78 11.30 2.74 13.42
N GLY A 79 10.05 2.92 13.84
CA GLY A 79 9.69 3.82 14.94
C GLY A 79 9.49 5.28 14.53
N GLU A 80 9.70 5.62 13.26
CA GLU A 80 9.37 6.94 12.72
C GLU A 80 7.85 7.11 12.69
N MET A 81 7.39 8.31 13.09
CA MET A 81 5.99 8.66 13.21
C MET A 81 5.68 9.82 12.27
N ASP A 82 4.51 9.79 11.62
CA ASP A 82 4.03 10.93 10.85
C ASP A 82 3.92 12.16 11.76
N TYR A 83 4.50 13.28 11.31
CA TYR A 83 4.64 14.49 12.11
C TYR A 83 3.29 15.09 12.54
N PHE A 84 2.25 14.96 11.72
CA PHE A 84 0.93 15.55 11.99
C PHE A 84 -0.03 14.53 12.59
N GLY A 85 -0.11 13.36 11.96
CA GLY A 85 -1.03 12.29 12.32
C GLY A 85 -0.59 11.45 13.51
N HIS A 86 0.69 11.51 13.89
CA HIS A 86 1.27 10.75 15.01
C HIS A 86 0.98 9.23 14.93
N PHE A 87 0.91 8.68 13.71
CA PHE A 87 0.86 7.24 13.45
C PHE A 87 2.19 6.77 12.85
N PRO A 88 2.56 5.48 12.95
CA PRO A 88 3.78 4.97 12.35
C PRO A 88 3.82 5.17 10.83
N VAL A 89 4.96 5.61 10.28
CA VAL A 89 5.11 5.79 8.82
C VAL A 89 5.22 4.46 8.06
N LEU A 90 5.63 3.40 8.76
CA LEU A 90 5.61 2.02 8.27
C LEU A 90 4.29 1.35 8.68
N CYS A 91 3.67 0.61 7.76
CA CYS A 91 2.45 -0.11 8.03
C CYS A 91 2.63 -1.13 9.19
N PRO A 92 1.76 -1.15 10.22
CA PRO A 92 1.90 -2.04 11.36
C PRO A 92 1.54 -3.51 11.06
N ASN A 93 1.17 -3.84 9.80
CA ASN A 93 0.80 -5.18 9.37
C ASN A 93 2.01 -6.12 9.15
N GLY A 94 3.23 -5.62 9.30
CA GLY A 94 4.47 -6.38 9.06
C GLY A 94 5.07 -6.23 7.66
N SER A 95 4.43 -5.46 6.76
CA SER A 95 5.05 -5.01 5.50
C SER A 95 6.35 -4.25 5.80
N ARG A 96 7.35 -4.41 4.93
CA ARG A 96 8.65 -3.78 5.15
C ARG A 96 8.72 -2.37 4.61
N HIS A 97 7.79 -2.00 3.75
CA HIS A 97 7.80 -0.75 3.03
C HIS A 97 6.44 -0.05 3.08
N SER A 98 6.46 1.27 2.96
CA SER A 98 5.27 2.10 2.84
C SER A 98 5.64 3.33 2.03
N ILE A 99 4.69 3.85 1.25
CA ILE A 99 4.92 5.08 0.49
C ILE A 99 4.11 6.23 1.08
N ARG A 100 4.69 7.43 1.06
CA ARG A 100 3.98 8.68 1.28
C ARG A 100 3.87 9.44 -0.04
N LEU A 101 2.65 9.87 -0.33
CA LEU A 101 2.34 10.81 -1.39
C LEU A 101 2.10 12.18 -0.76
N GLY A 102 2.84 13.19 -1.23
CA GLY A 102 2.77 14.56 -0.73
C GLY A 102 3.83 14.92 0.31
N ASN A 103 3.76 16.18 0.74
CA ASN A 103 4.69 16.86 1.63
C ASN A 103 3.98 18.00 2.40
N PRO A 104 4.60 18.59 3.43
CA PRO A 104 4.00 19.69 4.19
C PRO A 104 4.07 21.06 3.49
N VAL A 105 4.51 21.15 2.23
CA VAL A 105 4.69 22.43 1.55
C VAL A 105 3.35 22.91 1.00
N ALA A 106 3.02 24.18 1.27
CA ALA A 106 1.86 24.83 0.68
C ALA A 106 2.03 25.01 -0.84
N GLY A 107 0.92 25.09 -1.57
CA GLY A 107 0.94 25.38 -3.01
C GLY A 107 0.20 24.36 -3.88
N THR A 108 -0.95 23.87 -3.39
CA THR A 108 -1.90 23.04 -4.16
C THR A 108 -1.23 21.90 -4.91
N GLN A 109 -0.27 21.22 -4.30
CA GLN A 109 0.43 20.09 -4.92
C GLN A 109 -0.46 18.85 -4.91
N ALA A 110 -0.30 18.00 -5.91
CA ALA A 110 -0.96 16.70 -6.00
C ALA A 110 0.01 15.62 -6.50
N GLU A 111 -0.07 14.45 -5.91
CA GLU A 111 0.78 13.29 -6.21
C GLU A 111 -0.08 12.08 -6.50
N GLY A 112 0.42 11.20 -7.34
CA GLY A 112 -0.27 9.96 -7.66
C GLY A 112 0.70 8.86 -8.03
N VAL A 113 0.28 7.62 -7.84
CA VAL A 113 0.95 6.44 -8.37
C VAL A 113 -0.07 5.53 -9.02
N SER A 114 0.31 4.84 -10.09
CA SER A 114 -0.52 3.83 -10.73
C SER A 114 0.27 2.57 -11.04
N TYR A 115 -0.41 1.42 -10.96
CA TYR A 115 0.12 0.13 -11.33
C TYR A 115 -0.86 -0.55 -12.27
N GLN A 116 -0.38 -0.98 -13.43
CA GLN A 116 -1.18 -1.74 -14.39
C GLN A 116 -0.69 -3.19 -14.42
N PHE A 117 -1.62 -4.12 -14.27
CA PHE A 117 -1.35 -5.55 -14.41
C PHE A 117 -2.44 -6.24 -15.24
N THR A 118 -2.09 -7.40 -15.77
CA THR A 118 -3.05 -8.30 -16.42
C THR A 118 -3.45 -9.37 -15.43
N ILE A 119 -4.75 -9.55 -15.25
CA ILE A 119 -5.31 -10.69 -14.53
C ILE A 119 -4.98 -11.98 -15.31
N PRO A 120 -4.27 -12.97 -14.72
CA PRO A 120 -4.05 -14.26 -15.35
C PRO A 120 -5.34 -14.92 -15.88
N ALA A 121 -5.23 -15.60 -17.03
CA ALA A 121 -6.35 -16.33 -17.60
C ALA A 121 -6.89 -17.38 -16.62
N ASN A 122 -8.22 -17.57 -16.64
CA ASN A 122 -8.98 -18.49 -15.77
C ASN A 122 -9.01 -18.11 -14.29
N GLN A 123 -8.67 -16.88 -13.94
CA GLN A 123 -8.83 -16.34 -12.61
C GLN A 123 -9.84 -15.20 -12.67
N ASN A 124 -10.97 -15.35 -11.97
CA ASN A 124 -12.07 -14.39 -12.04
C ASN A 124 -12.31 -13.69 -10.69
N VAL A 125 -11.49 -13.98 -9.67
CA VAL A 125 -11.61 -13.42 -8.33
C VAL A 125 -10.25 -12.94 -7.87
N TYR A 126 -10.13 -11.63 -7.67
CA TYR A 126 -8.93 -10.96 -7.18
C TYR A 126 -9.29 -10.02 -6.04
N SER A 127 -8.39 -9.88 -5.09
CA SER A 127 -8.50 -8.92 -4.01
C SER A 127 -7.19 -8.17 -3.88
N LEU A 128 -7.28 -6.85 -3.83
CA LEU A 128 -6.19 -5.96 -3.50
C LEU A 128 -6.56 -5.28 -2.19
N ILE A 129 -5.68 -5.40 -1.19
CA ILE A 129 -5.86 -4.78 0.12
C ILE A 129 -4.73 -3.80 0.29
N TYR A 130 -5.05 -2.51 0.29
CA TYR A 130 -4.13 -1.43 0.60
C TYR A 130 -4.49 -0.83 1.96
N HIS A 131 -3.52 -0.81 2.87
CA HIS A 131 -3.63 -0.10 4.13
C HIS A 131 -3.16 1.34 3.92
N TYR A 132 -3.97 2.31 4.35
CA TYR A 132 -3.65 3.71 4.21
C TYR A 132 -3.96 4.47 5.49
N ALA A 133 -3.25 5.58 5.67
CA ALA A 133 -3.56 6.63 6.63
C ALA A 133 -3.43 7.97 5.89
N VAL A 134 -4.30 8.92 6.22
CA VAL A 134 -4.33 10.23 5.57
C VAL A 134 -4.35 11.33 6.61
N VAL A 135 -3.63 12.41 6.30
CA VAL A 135 -3.69 13.67 7.03
C VAL A 135 -4.14 14.74 6.07
N PHE A 136 -5.20 15.44 6.42
CA PHE A 136 -5.73 16.55 5.65
C PHE A 136 -5.52 17.86 6.38
N GLN A 137 -4.93 18.82 5.68
CA GLN A 137 -4.78 20.18 6.19
C GLN A 137 -6.12 20.92 6.07
N ASP A 138 -6.61 21.48 7.17
CA ASP A 138 -7.83 22.29 7.20
C ASP A 138 -7.62 23.64 7.93
N PRO A 139 -7.04 24.64 7.25
CA PRO A 139 -6.88 25.99 7.77
C PRO A 139 -8.12 26.87 7.53
N ASN A 140 -9.31 26.27 7.35
CA ASN A 140 -10.55 26.86 6.83
C ASN A 140 -10.59 26.95 5.28
N HIS A 141 -10.38 25.83 4.60
CA HIS A 141 -10.57 25.74 3.14
C HIS A 141 -12.05 25.83 2.75
N ARG A 142 -12.37 26.45 1.60
CA ARG A 142 -13.71 26.32 0.99
C ARG A 142 -13.99 24.84 0.65
N PRO A 143 -15.27 24.43 0.52
CA PRO A 143 -15.60 23.04 0.17
C PRO A 143 -14.82 22.51 -1.04
N GLU A 144 -14.67 23.32 -2.08
CA GLU A 144 -13.95 23.01 -3.31
C GLU A 144 -12.42 23.12 -3.22
N GLU A 145 -11.89 23.57 -2.08
CA GLU A 145 -10.46 23.65 -1.79
C GLU A 145 -10.00 22.55 -0.83
N GLN A 146 -10.94 21.81 -0.21
CA GLN A 146 -10.64 20.76 0.74
C GLN A 146 -9.74 19.68 0.10
N PRO A 147 -8.66 19.26 0.77
CA PRO A 147 -7.81 18.18 0.28
C PRO A 147 -8.59 16.87 0.20
N ARG A 148 -8.21 15.98 -0.72
CA ARG A 148 -8.82 14.67 -0.87
C ARG A 148 -7.79 13.59 -1.17
N MET A 149 -8.20 12.35 -0.95
CA MET A 149 -7.52 11.16 -1.44
C MET A 149 -8.47 10.44 -2.39
N GLU A 150 -7.93 9.89 -3.48
CA GLU A 150 -8.68 9.17 -4.49
C GLU A 150 -7.97 7.84 -4.76
N ILE A 151 -8.73 6.76 -4.69
CA ILE A 151 -8.27 5.40 -5.00
C ILE A 151 -9.25 4.83 -6.02
N GLU A 152 -8.76 4.55 -7.21
CA GLU A 152 -9.56 4.04 -8.31
C GLU A 152 -8.97 2.75 -8.86
N ILE A 153 -9.86 1.86 -9.31
CA ILE A 153 -9.51 0.67 -10.07
C ILE A 153 -10.19 0.83 -11.42
N MET A 154 -9.44 0.70 -12.52
CA MET A 154 -9.97 0.85 -13.87
C MET A 154 -9.70 -0.41 -14.69
N ASP A 155 -10.73 -0.90 -15.37
CA ASP A 155 -10.53 -1.81 -16.49
C ASP A 155 -10.04 -0.99 -17.69
N VAL A 156 -8.77 -1.14 -18.04
CA VAL A 156 -8.14 -0.43 -19.15
C VAL A 156 -8.61 -0.92 -20.52
N THR A 157 -9.21 -2.11 -20.62
CA THR A 157 -9.75 -2.67 -21.87
C THR A 157 -11.05 -1.98 -22.23
N ASP A 158 -11.92 -1.81 -21.24
CA ASP A 158 -13.26 -1.24 -21.40
C ASP A 158 -13.33 0.26 -21.04
N ASN A 159 -12.23 0.81 -20.52
CA ASN A 159 -12.12 2.19 -20.02
C ASN A 159 -13.21 2.52 -19.00
N SER A 160 -13.40 1.62 -18.03
CA SER A 160 -14.45 1.70 -17.02
C SER A 160 -13.89 1.61 -15.61
N ILE A 161 -14.33 2.50 -14.72
CA ILE A 161 -14.00 2.46 -13.29
C ILE A 161 -14.78 1.31 -12.65
N ILE A 162 -14.06 0.45 -11.93
CA ILE A 162 -14.60 -0.64 -11.12
C ILE A 162 -14.81 -0.12 -9.71
N SER A 163 -16.05 -0.21 -9.21
CA SER A 163 -16.35 0.17 -7.83
C SER A 163 -15.66 -0.77 -6.84
N CYS A 164 -14.90 -0.21 -5.91
CA CYS A 164 -14.32 -0.96 -4.79
C CYS A 164 -15.45 -1.46 -3.87
N SER A 165 -15.41 -2.74 -3.47
CA SER A 165 -16.25 -3.24 -2.38
C SER A 165 -15.66 -2.73 -1.05
N SER A 166 -16.31 -1.73 -0.46
CA SER A 166 -15.94 -1.18 0.86
C SER A 166 -15.98 -2.22 1.97
#